data_AF-A0A1G2CNQ3-F1
#
_entry.id   AF-A0A1G2CNQ3-F1
#
_cell.length_a   1.000
_cell.length_b   1.000
_cell.length_c   1.000
_cell.angle_alpha   90.00
_cell.angle_beta   90.00
_cell.angle_gamma   90.00
#
_symmetry.space_group_name_H-M   'P 1'
#
loop_
_entity.id
_entity.type
_entity.pdbx_description
1 polymer ?
#
loop_
_entity_poly.entity_id
_entity_poly.type
_entity_poly.pdbx_seq_one_letter_code
_entity_poly.pdbx_strand_id
1 'polypeptide(L)'
;MEIEKEKIKHLAELGRIKLTEEEAGKFKKDVEEIVAFFDKLKEVEVRETDFDISSNASETISDEKKDSIGTGKEKKNFMEEEGGYLKIPKVF
;
A
#
# COMPACT_ATOMS: atom_id res chain seq x y z
N MET A 1 11.62 -13.26 16.22
CA MET A 1 10.51 -14.01 15.59
C MET A 1 11.04 -14.55 14.27
N GLU A 2 10.90 -15.85 13.99
CA GLU A 2 11.34 -16.41 12.70
C GLU A 2 10.22 -16.27 11.66
N ILE A 3 10.57 -15.78 10.47
CA ILE A 3 9.64 -15.58 9.37
C ILE A 3 9.99 -16.57 8.25
N GLU A 4 9.01 -17.37 7.85
CA GLU A 4 9.20 -18.29 6.74
C GLU A 4 9.21 -17.54 5.40
N LYS A 5 10.02 -18.04 4.45
CA LYS A 5 10.13 -17.45 3.11
C LYS A 5 8.78 -17.42 2.38
N GLU A 6 7.93 -18.40 2.64
CA GLU A 6 6.58 -18.49 2.07
C GLU A 6 5.70 -17.31 2.50
N LYS A 7 5.87 -16.84 3.74
CA LYS A 7 5.17 -15.65 4.25
C LYS A 7 5.62 -14.37 3.56
N ILE A 8 6.91 -14.25 3.21
CA ILE A 8 7.42 -13.12 2.42
C ILE A 8 6.81 -13.13 1.01
N LYS A 9 6.72 -14.30 0.37
CA LYS A 9 6.08 -14.43 -0.94
C LYS A 9 4.59 -14.07 -0.88
N HIS A 10 3.90 -14.51 0.17
CA HIS A 10 2.49 -14.17 0.36
C HIS A 10 2.27 -12.66 0.55
N LEU A 11 3.09 -12.00 1.38
CA LEU A 11 3.03 -10.55 1.56
C LEU A 11 3.34 -9.80 0.25
N ALA A 12 4.29 -10.29 -0.54
CA ALA A 12 4.60 -9.72 -1.84
C ALA A 12 3.43 -9.85 -2.83
N GLU A 13 2.73 -10.98 -2.83
CA GLU A 13 1.52 -11.19 -3.64
C GLU A 13 0.40 -10.20 -3.28
N LEU A 14 0.17 -9.98 -1.97
CA LEU A 14 -0.78 -8.99 -1.47
C LEU A 14 -0.38 -7.56 -1.87
N GLY A 15 0.92 -7.25 -1.84
CA GLY A 15 1.47 -5.97 -2.27
C GLY A 15 1.61 -5.81 -3.80
N ARG A 16 1.26 -6.82 -4.59
CA ARG A 16 1.50 -6.89 -6.06
C ARG A 16 2.97 -6.67 -6.46
N ILE A 17 3.89 -7.11 -5.60
CA ILE A 17 5.34 -7.06 -5.82
C ILE A 17 5.79 -8.42 -6.35
N LYS A 18 6.43 -8.43 -7.53
CA LYS A 18 7.11 -9.64 -8.02
C LYS A 18 8.47 -9.75 -7.35
N LEU A 19 8.73 -10.88 -6.71
CA LEU A 19 10.01 -11.17 -6.08
C LEU A 19 10.66 -12.40 -6.72
N THR A 20 11.96 -12.32 -6.96
CA THR A 20 12.80 -13.49 -7.27
C THR A 20 13.11 -14.29 -6.01
N GLU A 21 13.60 -15.53 -6.18
CA GLU A 21 13.99 -16.39 -5.06
C GLU A 21 15.14 -15.79 -4.23
N GLU A 22 16.06 -15.07 -4.87
CA GLU A 22 17.17 -14.38 -4.19
C GLU A 22 16.67 -13.19 -3.37
N GLU A 23 15.81 -12.35 -3.97
CA GLU A 23 15.21 -11.20 -3.29
C GLU A 23 14.35 -11.63 -2.11
N ALA A 24 13.55 -12.70 -2.25
CA ALA A 24 12.76 -13.23 -1.14
C ALA A 24 13.63 -13.69 0.04
N GLY A 25 14.85 -14.17 -0.21
CA GLY A 25 15.83 -14.49 0.84
C GLY A 25 16.37 -13.24 1.55
N LYS A 26 16.68 -12.18 0.80
CA LYS A 26 17.15 -10.90 1.36
C LYS A 26 16.04 -10.23 2.18
N PHE A 27 14.84 -10.11 1.60
CA PHE A 27 13.68 -9.51 2.25
C PHE A 27 13.25 -10.28 3.50
N LYS A 28 13.42 -11.61 3.56
CA LYS A 28 13.20 -12.35 4.81
C LYS A 28 14.04 -11.75 5.94
N LYS A 29 15.34 -11.59 5.73
CA LYS A 29 16.27 -11.08 6.74
C LYS A 29 15.91 -9.64 7.14
N ASP A 30 15.65 -8.79 6.15
CA ASP A 30 15.34 -7.38 6.40
C ASP A 30 14.03 -7.24 7.20
N VAL A 31 12.99 -8.00 6.84
CA VAL A 31 11.71 -7.99 7.55
C VAL A 31 11.85 -8.55 8.97
N GLU A 32 12.64 -9.61 9.17
CA GLU A 32 12.94 -10.13 10.51
C GLU A 32 13.62 -9.08 11.40
N GLU A 33 14.58 -8.34 10.86
CA GLU A 33 15.29 -7.28 11.58
C GLU A 33 14.37 -6.09 11.92
N ILE A 34 13.51 -5.69 10.99
CA ILE A 34 12.49 -4.65 11.21
C ILE A 34 11.51 -5.08 12.30
N VAL A 35 10.95 -6.29 12.22
CA VAL A 35 10.01 -6.80 13.23
C VAL A 35 10.67 -6.90 14.59
N ALA A 36 11.92 -7.38 14.66
CA ALA A 36 12.69 -7.41 15.90
C ALA A 36 12.94 -6.02 16.47
N PHE A 37 13.13 -5.00 15.62
CA PHE A 37 13.22 -3.61 16.09
C PHE A 37 11.90 -3.13 16.74
N PHE A 38 10.75 -3.51 16.16
CA PHE A 38 9.43 -3.18 16.72
C PHE A 38 9.09 -3.94 18.01
N ASP A 39 9.76 -5.04 18.32
CA ASP A 39 9.57 -5.73 19.60
C ASP A 39 9.88 -4.82 20.81
N LYS A 40 10.70 -3.76 20.63
CA LYS A 40 10.94 -2.73 21.65
C LYS A 40 9.66 -2.01 22.11
N LEU A 41 8.63 -1.94 21.25
CA LEU A 41 7.35 -1.33 21.60
C LEU A 41 6.57 -2.16 22.63
N LYS A 42 6.88 -3.45 22.79
CA LYS A 42 6.23 -4.31 23.80
C LYS A 42 6.61 -3.95 25.24
N GLU A 43 7.71 -3.23 25.42
CA GLU A 43 8.17 -2.77 26.74
C GLU A 43 7.38 -1.55 27.25
N VAL A 44 6.58 -0.92 26.39
CA VAL A 44 5.78 0.26 26.71
C VAL A 44 4.37 -0.19 27.10
N GLU A 45 3.93 0.17 28.30
CA GLU A 45 2.52 0.03 28.69
C GLU A 45 1.67 1.05 27.92
N VAL A 46 0.74 0.57 27.10
CA VAL A 46 -0.22 1.40 26.35
C VAL A 46 -1.60 1.20 26.97
N ARG A 47 -2.28 2.29 27.34
CA ARG A 47 -3.68 2.24 27.80
C ARG A 47 -4.60 2.44 26.60
N GLU A 48 -5.80 1.87 26.61
CA GLU A 48 -6.78 2.04 25.52
C GLU A 48 -7.12 3.51 25.24
N THR A 49 -6.93 4.38 26.23
CA THR A 49 -7.13 5.84 26.13
C THR A 49 -6.04 6.59 25.38
N ASP A 50 -4.90 5.95 25.08
CA ASP A 50 -3.74 6.60 24.45
C ASP A 50 -3.79 6.55 22.91
N PHE A 51 -4.81 5.88 22.34
CA PHE A 51 -5.09 5.91 20.91
C PHE A 51 -5.77 7.23 20.53
N ASP A 52 -4.96 8.21 20.13
CA ASP A 52 -5.49 9.47 19.62
C ASP A 52 -5.85 9.38 18.13
N ILE A 53 -7.14 9.30 17.83
CA ILE A 53 -7.71 9.43 16.47
C ILE A 53 -8.22 10.87 16.27
N SER A 54 -7.66 11.88 16.96
CA SER A 54 -8.18 13.27 16.97
C SER A 54 -8.20 14.02 15.64
N SER A 55 -7.97 13.36 14.50
CA SER A 55 -8.37 13.92 13.20
C SER A 55 -9.90 13.91 12.97
N ASN A 56 -10.72 13.91 14.02
CA ASN A 56 -12.19 13.97 13.98
C ASN A 56 -12.73 15.34 13.50
N ALA A 57 -12.01 16.02 12.62
CA ALA A 57 -12.64 17.03 11.79
C ALA A 57 -13.57 16.29 10.82
N SER A 58 -14.88 16.36 11.09
CA SER A 58 -15.89 15.95 10.12
C SER A 58 -15.84 16.93 8.94
N GLU A 59 -14.87 16.75 8.05
CA GLU A 59 -14.73 17.54 6.84
C GLU A 59 -15.91 17.24 5.92
N THR A 60 -16.91 18.11 5.95
CA THR A 60 -18.05 18.02 5.05
C THR A 60 -17.72 18.82 3.79
N ILE A 61 -17.80 18.16 2.64
CA ILE A 61 -17.64 18.80 1.33
C ILE A 61 -19.04 19.18 0.84
N SER A 62 -19.21 20.42 0.35
CA SER A 62 -20.47 20.87 -0.25
C SER A 62 -20.70 20.16 -1.60
N ASP A 63 -21.97 19.83 -1.88
CA ASP A 63 -22.40 19.28 -3.16
C ASP A 63 -22.45 20.38 -4.22
N GLU A 64 -21.28 20.75 -4.72
CA GLU A 64 -21.09 21.76 -5.76
C GLU A 64 -20.50 21.14 -7.02
N LYS A 65 -21.04 21.55 -8.18
CA LYS A 65 -20.54 21.10 -9.48
C LYS A 65 -19.14 21.69 -9.72
N LYS A 66 -18.13 20.83 -9.67
CA LYS A 66 -16.75 21.14 -10.05
C LYS A 66 -16.48 20.71 -11.48
N ASP A 67 -15.63 21.46 -12.17
CA ASP A 67 -15.17 21.08 -13.50
C ASP A 67 -14.40 19.75 -13.42
N SER A 68 -14.76 18.81 -14.30
CA SER A 68 -14.02 17.57 -14.46
C SER A 68 -12.72 17.85 -15.21
N ILE A 69 -11.64 17.17 -14.80
CA ILE A 69 -10.37 17.22 -15.54
C ILE A 69 -10.46 16.59 -16.94
N GLY A 70 -11.53 15.84 -17.23
CA GLY A 70 -11.90 15.39 -18.59
C GLY A 70 -10.96 14.34 -19.20
N THR A 71 -10.97 14.24 -20.53
CA THR A 71 -10.13 13.38 -21.41
C THR A 71 -8.96 14.17 -22.03
N GLY A 72 -8.40 15.12 -21.29
CA GLY A 72 -7.30 15.99 -21.70
C GLY A 72 -5.94 15.58 -21.14
N LYS A 73 -5.51 16.25 -20.07
CA LYS A 73 -4.11 16.21 -19.59
C LYS A 73 -3.71 14.88 -18.97
N GLU A 74 -4.66 14.13 -18.43
CA GLU A 74 -4.50 12.84 -17.75
C GLU A 74 -4.10 11.70 -18.71
N LYS A 75 -4.60 11.71 -19.95
CA LYS A 75 -4.19 10.76 -21.00
C LYS A 75 -2.71 10.80 -21.34
N LYS A 76 -2.06 11.96 -21.15
CA LYS A 76 -0.61 12.09 -21.36
C LYS A 76 0.21 11.19 -20.43
N ASN A 77 -0.39 10.74 -19.32
CA ASN A 77 0.22 9.83 -18.37
C ASN A 77 -0.16 8.36 -18.63
N PHE A 78 -1.01 8.07 -19.61
CA PHE A 78 -1.36 6.69 -19.94
C PHE A 78 -0.20 6.03 -20.65
N MET A 79 0.12 4.81 -20.22
CA MET A 79 1.15 4.00 -20.88
C MET A 79 0.70 3.56 -22.28
N GLU A 80 -0.56 3.14 -22.40
CA GLU A 80 -1.22 2.84 -23.68
C GLU A 80 -2.65 3.38 -23.69
N GLU A 81 -3.08 3.92 -24.83
CA GLU A 81 -4.45 4.44 -25.05
C GLU A 81 -5.05 3.79 -26.30
N GLU A 82 -6.34 3.44 -26.23
CA GLU A 82 -7.11 2.99 -27.39
C GLU A 82 -8.52 3.57 -27.34
N GLY A 83 -8.95 4.24 -28.42
CA GLY A 83 -10.30 4.79 -28.53
C GLY A 83 -10.69 5.81 -27.45
N GLY A 84 -9.71 6.43 -26.77
CA GLY A 84 -9.97 7.36 -25.67
C GLY A 84 -9.88 6.76 -24.27
N TYR A 85 -9.57 5.47 -24.15
CA TYR A 85 -9.57 4.72 -22.89
C TYR A 85 -8.15 4.25 -22.53
N LEU A 86 -7.88 4.11 -21.22
CA LEU A 86 -6.67 3.46 -20.73
C LEU A 86 -6.71 1.98 -21.14
N LYS A 87 -5.72 1.56 -21.94
CA LYS A 87 -5.60 0.18 -22.38
C LYS A 87 -4.86 -0.63 -21.31
N ILE A 88 -5.51 -1.69 -20.84
CA ILE A 88 -4.95 -2.63 -19.86
C ILE A 88 -5.15 -4.08 -20.34
N PRO A 89 -4.36 -5.04 -19.81
CA PRO A 89 -4.66 -6.45 -19.99
C PRO A 89 -6.07 -6.78 -19.53
N LYS A 90 -6.76 -7.64 -20.30
CA LYS A 90 -8.12 -8.05 -19.98
C LYS A 90 -8.16 -8.77 -18.63
N VAL A 91 -9.08 -8.34 -17.76
CA VAL A 91 -9.36 -8.99 -16.48
C VAL A 91 -10.38 -10.11 -16.72
N PHE A 92 -10.15 -11.29 -16.14
CA PHE A 92 -11.03 -12.46 -16.19
C PHE A 92 -11.32 -12.95 -14.77
#